data_AF-A0A150GQ49-F1
#
_entry.id   AF-A0A150GQ49-F1
#
_cell.length_a   1.000
_cell.length_b   1.000
_cell.length_c   1.000
_cell.angle_alpha   90.00
_cell.angle_beta   90.00
_cell.angle_gamma   90.00
#
_symmetry.space_group_name_H-M   'P 1'
#
loop_
_entity.id
_entity.type
_entity.pdbx_description
1 polymer ?
#
loop_
_entity_poly.entity_id
_entity_poly.type
_entity_poly.pdbx_seq_one_letter_code
_entity_poly.pdbx_strand_id
1 'polypeptide(L)'
;MGALLLAGAATVGYPLVEEQVEDLIYAADSFGGGGSFGPADLLAGLLWGLSLFYASPLQQLLLFLGKIETERPSDWIIMNIARGPLGMNIMDVNEAPSWLTALAAGVCVASGLAISAVLQFGLGNSIWALSTGTGACLAAGVYEVGRPTRLDRQEAAQLDAQWRDFVAFADARLQRSGRCHESEVVAVFRREVPRYRSPEALSDAVLRDLIRNWHPDASRTPNGYYRNLSLSPRVNAFTGQLEGGSAAAAPVGPGVGTEAPAAGAEQAGAVGVATEVQVAKAVAARVSSL
;
A
#
# COMPACT_ATOMS: atom_id res chain seq x y z
N MET A 1 -12.50 25.33 15.72
CA MET A 1 -11.80 25.66 16.98
C MET A 1 -11.27 24.36 17.60
N GLY A 2 -10.08 23.92 17.19
CA GLY A 2 -9.52 22.63 17.64
C GLY A 2 -8.01 22.50 17.49
N ALA A 3 -7.37 23.36 16.68
CA ALA A 3 -5.92 23.35 16.48
C ALA A 3 -5.11 24.13 17.55
N LEU A 4 -5.77 24.84 18.47
CA LEU A 4 -5.09 25.70 19.45
C LEU A 4 -4.91 25.06 20.84
N LEU A 5 -5.51 23.88 21.08
CA LEU A 5 -5.37 23.16 22.35
C LEU A 5 -4.20 22.16 22.37
N LEU A 6 -3.64 21.80 21.21
CA LEU A 6 -2.46 20.93 21.11
C LEU A 6 -1.13 21.69 21.25
N ALA A 7 -1.09 22.98 20.93
CA ALA A 7 0.09 23.82 21.13
C ALA A 7 0.27 24.29 22.58
N GLY A 8 -0.84 24.50 23.32
CA GLY A 8 -0.80 24.95 24.72
C GLY A 8 -0.39 23.86 25.72
N ALA A 9 -0.65 22.59 25.41
CA ALA A 9 -0.18 21.47 26.24
C ALA A 9 1.31 21.18 26.05
N ALA A 10 1.88 21.53 24.89
CA ALA A 10 3.31 21.39 24.62
C ALA A 10 4.14 22.41 25.42
N THR A 11 3.67 23.65 25.62
CA THR A 11 4.48 24.68 26.30
C THR A 11 4.45 24.62 27.83
N VAL A 12 3.46 23.97 28.44
CA VAL A 12 3.36 23.84 29.91
C VAL A 12 3.91 22.49 30.42
N GLY A 13 3.95 21.46 29.57
CA GLY A 13 4.56 20.16 29.89
C GLY A 13 6.07 20.08 29.65
N TYR A 14 6.66 21.03 28.94
CA TYR A 14 8.08 20.99 28.55
C TYR A 14 9.06 20.90 29.73
N PRO A 15 8.99 21.74 30.79
CA PRO A 15 9.98 21.66 31.88
C PRO A 15 9.82 20.38 32.73
N LEU A 16 8.60 19.84 32.84
CA LEU A 16 8.33 18.61 33.60
C LEU A 16 8.76 17.34 32.87
N VAL A 17 8.64 17.31 31.54
CA VAL A 17 9.14 16.19 30.74
C VAL A 17 10.66 16.26 30.59
N GLU A 18 11.22 17.47 30.45
CA GLU A 18 12.66 17.68 30.36
C GLU A 18 13.37 17.28 31.66
N GLU A 19 12.88 17.69 32.84
CA GLU A 19 13.43 17.25 34.14
C GLU A 19 13.31 15.73 34.35
N GLN A 20 12.18 15.10 33.99
CA GLN A 20 12.02 13.65 34.16
C GLN A 20 12.86 12.85 33.17
N VAL A 21 13.04 13.35 31.96
CA VAL A 21 13.88 12.72 30.93
C VAL A 21 15.35 12.96 31.26
N GLU A 22 15.75 14.14 31.70
CA GLU A 22 17.10 14.42 32.20
C GLU A 22 17.39 13.59 33.45
N ASP A 23 16.51 13.52 34.44
CA ASP A 23 16.69 12.65 35.61
C ASP A 23 16.72 11.17 35.22
N LEU A 24 15.94 10.73 34.22
CA LEU A 24 16.00 9.36 33.70
C LEU A 24 17.33 9.10 32.99
N ILE A 25 17.84 10.06 32.21
CA ILE A 25 19.11 9.97 31.48
C ILE A 25 20.30 10.04 32.46
N TYR A 26 20.29 10.95 33.43
CA TYR A 26 21.32 11.07 34.48
C TYR A 26 21.27 9.90 35.47
N ALA A 27 20.08 9.38 35.80
CA ALA A 27 19.95 8.13 36.54
C ALA A 27 20.53 6.98 35.73
N ALA A 28 20.21 6.89 34.44
CA ALA A 28 20.74 5.87 33.54
C ALA A 28 22.28 5.93 33.39
N ASP A 29 22.86 7.13 33.32
CA ASP A 29 24.32 7.36 33.25
C ASP A 29 25.02 7.09 34.59
N SER A 30 24.37 7.40 35.73
CA SER A 30 24.92 7.16 37.07
C SER A 30 24.89 5.68 37.51
N PHE A 31 24.10 4.83 36.84
CA PHE A 31 24.19 3.36 36.99
C PHE A 31 25.20 2.70 36.05
N GLY A 32 25.75 3.44 35.08
CA GLY A 32 26.64 2.94 34.01
C GLY A 32 28.09 3.36 34.19
N GLY A 33 28.74 2.93 35.27
CA GLY A 33 30.19 3.00 35.36
C GLY A 33 30.85 2.16 34.25
N GLY A 34 31.62 2.82 33.38
CA GLY A 34 32.60 2.27 32.42
C GLY A 34 32.38 0.83 31.92
N GLY A 35 31.76 0.68 30.75
CA GLY A 35 31.86 -0.56 29.94
C GLY A 35 30.98 -1.74 30.37
N SER A 36 30.07 -1.57 31.33
CA SER A 36 29.09 -2.60 31.71
C SER A 36 27.73 -2.37 31.01
N PHE A 37 27.01 -3.46 30.71
CA PHE A 37 25.65 -3.40 30.17
C PHE A 37 24.68 -3.01 31.29
N GLY A 38 24.12 -1.81 31.21
CA GLY A 38 23.32 -1.21 32.27
C GLY A 38 21.81 -1.19 31.98
N PRO A 39 21.02 -0.62 32.90
CA PRO A 39 19.58 -0.40 32.70
C PRO A 39 19.26 0.45 31.45
N ALA A 40 20.15 1.40 31.14
CA ALA A 40 20.07 2.23 29.94
C ALA A 40 20.11 1.40 28.65
N ASP A 41 21.02 0.42 28.60
CA ASP A 41 21.17 -0.49 27.46
C ASP A 41 19.99 -1.46 27.35
N LEU A 42 19.44 -1.88 28.49
CA LEU A 42 18.21 -2.67 28.51
C LEU A 42 17.04 -1.88 27.91
N LEU A 43 16.84 -0.63 28.36
CA LEU A 43 15.78 0.24 27.85
C LEU A 43 15.97 0.52 26.35
N ALA A 44 17.18 0.86 25.93
CA ALA A 44 17.52 1.07 24.53
C ALA A 44 17.26 -0.18 23.69
N GLY A 45 17.64 -1.36 24.19
CA GLY A 45 17.39 -2.63 23.52
C GLY A 45 15.91 -3.00 23.42
N LEU A 46 15.11 -2.66 24.43
CA LEU A 46 13.65 -2.81 24.37
C LEU A 46 13.02 -1.87 23.35
N LEU A 47 13.47 -0.62 23.26
CA LEU A 47 13.01 0.35 22.25
C LEU A 47 13.35 -0.12 20.83
N TRP A 48 14.57 -0.61 20.63
CA TRP A 48 14.98 -1.22 19.37
C TRP A 48 14.15 -2.48 19.06
N GLY A 49 13.91 -3.34 20.05
CA GLY A 49 13.11 -4.54 19.87
C GLY A 49 11.67 -4.24 19.49
N LEU A 50 11.06 -3.24 20.14
CA LEU A 50 9.73 -2.75 19.81
C LEU A 50 9.70 -2.15 18.39
N SER A 51 10.70 -1.35 18.03
CA SER A 51 10.83 -0.79 16.69
C SER A 51 10.91 -1.89 15.62
N LEU A 52 11.80 -2.88 15.81
CA LEU A 52 11.99 -4.01 14.90
C LEU A 52 10.76 -4.91 14.76
N PHE A 53 9.89 -4.95 15.76
CA PHE A 53 8.64 -5.69 15.68
C PHE A 53 7.70 -5.10 14.61
N TYR A 54 7.70 -3.77 14.45
CA TYR A 54 6.79 -3.07 13.55
C TYR A 54 7.42 -2.66 12.21
N ALA A 55 8.68 -2.23 12.23
CA ALA A 55 9.39 -1.73 11.06
C ALA A 55 10.88 -2.14 11.09
N SER A 56 11.38 -2.66 9.96
CA SER A 56 12.82 -2.89 9.81
C SER A 56 13.56 -1.57 9.59
N PRO A 57 14.88 -1.49 9.87
CA PRO A 57 15.66 -0.29 9.55
C PRO A 57 15.59 0.08 8.07
N LEU A 58 15.46 -0.91 7.18
CA LEU A 58 15.25 -0.69 5.75
C LEU A 58 13.86 -0.09 5.47
N GLN A 59 12.81 -0.54 6.14
CA GLN A 59 11.46 0.04 6.01
C GLN A 59 11.40 1.48 6.52
N GLN A 60 12.13 1.79 7.60
CA GLN A 60 12.27 3.15 8.09
C GLN A 60 12.93 4.06 7.02
N LEU A 61 13.93 3.56 6.29
CA LEU A 61 14.53 4.29 5.17
C LEU A 61 13.57 4.44 3.98
N LEU A 62 12.78 3.41 3.67
CA LEU A 62 11.80 3.46 2.59
C LEU A 62 10.71 4.51 2.86
N LEU A 63 10.32 4.71 4.11
CA LEU A 63 9.39 5.77 4.50
C LEU A 63 9.90 7.16 4.08
N PHE A 64 11.20 7.44 4.29
CA PHE A 64 11.82 8.69 3.81
C PHE A 64 11.85 8.80 2.28
N LEU A 65 11.82 7.68 1.57
CA LEU A 65 11.73 7.62 0.10
C LEU A 65 10.29 7.63 -0.41
N GLY A 66 9.29 7.79 0.46
CA GLY A 66 7.87 7.76 0.10
C GLY A 66 7.38 6.39 -0.33
N LYS A 67 8.10 5.32 0.01
CA LYS A 67 7.72 3.93 -0.26
C LYS A 67 7.24 3.28 1.03
N ILE A 68 6.01 2.76 1.03
CA ILE A 68 5.42 2.06 2.17
C ILE A 68 5.31 0.59 1.79
N GLU A 69 6.01 -0.29 2.52
CA GLU A 69 5.82 -1.73 2.48
C GLU A 69 4.69 -2.16 3.41
N THR A 70 3.92 -3.16 2.96
CA THR A 70 2.72 -3.65 3.64
C THR A 70 3.00 -4.73 4.68
N GLU A 71 4.14 -5.43 4.58
CA GLU A 71 4.51 -6.54 5.47
C GLU A 71 5.30 -6.04 6.70
N ARG A 72 5.02 -6.58 7.89
CA ARG A 72 5.84 -6.32 9.09
C ARG A 72 7.04 -7.28 9.11
N PRO A 73 8.17 -6.88 9.68
CA PRO A 73 9.27 -7.81 9.92
C PRO A 73 8.86 -8.98 10.83
N SER A 74 8.01 -8.71 11.84
CA SER A 74 7.47 -9.74 12.72
C SER A 74 6.63 -10.78 11.98
N ASP A 75 5.85 -10.39 10.96
CA ASP A 75 5.09 -11.32 10.12
C ASP A 75 6.00 -12.27 9.35
N TRP A 76 7.07 -11.73 8.78
CA TRP A 76 8.06 -12.51 8.07
C TRP A 76 8.70 -13.54 9.02
N ILE A 77 9.04 -13.14 10.25
CA ILE A 77 9.55 -14.06 11.28
C ILE A 77 8.51 -15.15 11.59
N ILE A 78 7.25 -14.77 11.84
CA ILE A 78 6.17 -15.72 12.13
C ILE A 78 5.99 -16.71 10.98
N MET A 79 5.97 -16.23 9.75
CA MET A 79 5.79 -17.07 8.55
C MET A 79 6.96 -18.02 8.32
N ASN A 80 8.19 -17.56 8.51
CA ASN A 80 9.36 -18.42 8.36
C ASN A 80 9.44 -19.48 9.46
N ILE A 81 9.11 -19.14 10.70
CA ILE A 81 9.07 -20.10 11.81
C ILE A 81 7.92 -21.10 11.62
N ALA A 82 6.73 -20.61 11.23
CA ALA A 82 5.56 -21.45 10.99
C ALA A 82 5.79 -22.45 9.85
N ARG A 83 6.24 -21.97 8.68
CA ARG A 83 6.40 -22.79 7.47
C ARG A 83 7.68 -23.61 7.46
N GLY A 84 8.73 -23.14 8.13
CA GLY A 84 10.02 -23.83 8.19
C GLY A 84 10.02 -24.94 9.25
N PRO A 85 10.56 -24.67 10.46
CA PRO A 85 10.82 -25.71 11.46
C PRO A 85 9.56 -26.40 11.99
N LEU A 86 8.41 -25.74 11.96
CA LEU A 86 7.16 -26.27 12.53
C LEU A 86 6.26 -26.92 11.49
N GLY A 87 6.53 -26.73 10.19
CA GLY A 87 5.74 -27.31 9.09
C GLY A 87 4.24 -26.97 9.13
N MET A 88 3.85 -25.88 9.80
CA MET A 88 2.46 -25.47 9.90
C MET A 88 2.01 -24.86 8.59
N ASN A 89 0.89 -25.33 8.06
CA ASN A 89 0.28 -24.78 6.85
C ASN A 89 -0.53 -23.51 7.17
N ILE A 90 0.16 -22.51 7.71
CA ILE A 90 -0.38 -21.18 7.99
C ILE A 90 -0.03 -20.30 6.80
N MET A 91 -1.06 -19.66 6.27
CA MET A 91 -0.95 -18.90 5.04
C MET A 91 -1.26 -17.41 5.24
N ASP A 92 -1.78 -17.01 6.41
CA ASP A 92 -1.87 -15.63 6.90
C ASP A 92 -1.40 -15.51 8.35
N VAL A 93 -0.82 -14.37 8.72
CA VAL A 93 -0.31 -14.12 10.07
C VAL A 93 -1.45 -14.02 11.06
N ASN A 94 -2.63 -13.58 10.61
CA ASN A 94 -3.82 -13.51 11.45
C ASN A 94 -4.32 -14.90 11.88
N GLU A 95 -3.97 -15.95 11.14
CA GLU A 95 -4.27 -17.35 11.49
C GLU A 95 -3.23 -17.94 12.46
N ALA A 96 -2.11 -17.23 12.67
CA ALA A 96 -1.02 -17.73 13.50
C ALA A 96 -1.42 -17.77 14.99
N PRO A 97 -1.12 -18.86 15.70
CA PRO A 97 -1.26 -18.92 17.15
C PRO A 97 -0.53 -17.78 17.86
N SER A 98 -1.13 -17.23 18.91
CA SER A 98 -0.57 -16.10 19.68
C SER A 98 0.83 -16.35 20.23
N TRP A 99 1.19 -17.61 20.51
CA TRP A 99 2.52 -17.98 20.97
C TRP A 99 3.61 -17.76 19.90
N LEU A 100 3.29 -17.86 18.60
CA LEU A 100 4.24 -17.53 17.53
C LEU A 100 4.52 -16.03 17.49
N THR A 101 3.49 -15.21 17.71
CA THR A 101 3.65 -13.77 17.84
C THR A 101 4.54 -13.42 19.03
N ALA A 102 4.39 -14.13 20.16
CA ALA A 102 5.27 -13.97 21.31
C ALA A 102 6.72 -14.39 21.01
N LEU A 103 6.93 -15.46 20.23
CA LEU A 103 8.26 -15.85 19.78
C LEU A 103 8.88 -14.80 18.85
N ALA A 104 8.12 -14.27 17.89
CA ALA A 104 8.60 -13.21 17.01
C ALA A 104 8.94 -11.94 17.81
N ALA A 105 8.12 -11.57 18.79
CA ALA A 105 8.43 -10.49 19.72
C ALA A 105 9.73 -10.78 20.49
N GLY A 106 9.92 -12.01 20.97
CA GLY A 106 11.15 -12.45 21.61
C GLY A 106 12.39 -12.32 20.72
N VAL A 107 12.30 -12.70 19.44
CA VAL A 107 13.38 -12.55 18.46
C VAL A 107 13.69 -11.06 18.23
N CYS A 108 12.66 -10.21 18.10
CA CYS A 108 12.85 -8.77 17.94
C CYS A 108 13.50 -8.15 19.19
N VAL A 109 13.05 -8.51 20.39
CA VAL A 109 13.65 -8.05 21.65
C VAL A 109 15.10 -8.50 21.76
N ALA A 110 15.41 -9.78 21.48
CA ALA A 110 16.78 -10.27 21.49
C ALA A 110 17.67 -9.53 20.48
N SER A 111 17.14 -9.23 19.29
CA SER A 111 17.84 -8.46 18.27
C SER A 111 18.07 -7.00 18.72
N GLY A 112 17.08 -6.39 19.37
CA GLY A 112 17.20 -5.05 19.93
C GLY A 112 18.26 -4.96 21.04
N LEU A 113 18.30 -5.95 21.94
CA LEU A 113 19.35 -6.06 22.95
C LEU A 113 20.73 -6.25 22.32
N ALA A 114 20.84 -7.04 21.24
CA ALA A 114 22.08 -7.20 20.50
C ALA A 114 22.54 -5.88 19.84
N ILE A 115 21.62 -5.11 19.25
CA ILE A 115 21.91 -3.77 18.71
C ILE A 115 22.43 -2.85 19.82
N SER A 116 21.75 -2.81 20.98
CA SER A 116 22.19 -1.99 22.11
C SER A 116 23.57 -2.39 22.60
N ALA A 117 23.85 -3.69 22.71
CA ALA A 117 25.17 -4.18 23.12
C ALA A 117 26.27 -3.80 22.12
N VAL A 118 26.00 -3.88 20.82
CA VAL A 118 26.94 -3.46 19.77
C VAL A 118 27.20 -1.95 19.82
N LEU A 119 26.16 -1.14 20.01
CA LEU A 119 26.31 0.32 20.13
C LEU A 119 27.07 0.71 21.40
N GLN A 120 26.78 0.07 22.53
CA GLN A 120 27.51 0.27 23.79
C GLN A 120 28.98 -0.12 23.65
N PHE A 121 29.27 -1.25 23.01
CA PHE A 121 30.65 -1.69 22.76
C PHE A 121 31.40 -0.77 21.80
N GLY A 122 30.72 -0.27 20.75
CA GLY A 122 31.34 0.56 19.74
C GLY A 122 31.53 2.03 20.13
N LEU A 123 30.60 2.59 20.89
CA LEU A 123 30.55 4.03 21.21
C LEU A 123 30.87 4.33 22.68
N GLY A 124 30.94 3.30 23.53
CA GLY A 124 31.29 3.41 24.95
C GLY A 124 30.26 4.12 25.82
N ASN A 125 29.08 4.46 25.27
CA ASN A 125 27.97 5.06 26.01
C ASN A 125 26.62 4.59 25.47
N SER A 126 25.63 4.58 26.37
CA SER A 126 24.28 4.09 26.12
C SER A 126 23.37 5.18 25.52
N ILE A 127 23.80 6.46 25.58
CA ILE A 127 23.06 7.62 25.06
C ILE A 127 22.76 7.46 23.56
N TRP A 128 23.72 6.98 22.78
CA TRP A 128 23.50 6.72 21.36
C TRP A 128 22.50 5.60 21.11
N ALA A 129 22.58 4.50 21.86
CA ALA A 129 21.64 3.39 21.75
C ALA A 129 20.21 3.84 22.13
N LEU A 130 20.09 4.64 23.19
CA LEU A 130 18.83 5.14 23.70
C LEU A 130 18.18 6.15 22.74
N SER A 131 18.94 7.15 22.28
CA SER A 131 18.45 8.18 21.37
C SER A 131 18.03 7.59 20.02
N THR A 132 18.85 6.71 19.44
CA THR A 132 18.52 6.05 18.17
C THR A 132 17.37 5.06 18.32
N GLY A 133 17.31 4.32 19.43
CA GLY A 133 16.18 3.43 19.73
C GLY A 133 14.86 4.19 19.90
N THR A 134 14.90 5.34 20.56
CA THR A 134 13.72 6.23 20.70
C THR A 134 13.27 6.74 19.33
N GLY A 135 14.19 7.25 18.51
CA GLY A 135 13.89 7.71 17.15
C GLY A 135 13.33 6.60 16.25
N ALA A 136 13.92 5.40 16.32
CA ALA A 136 13.47 4.24 15.58
C ALA A 136 12.07 3.77 16.04
N CYS A 137 11.76 3.87 17.34
CA CYS A 137 10.45 3.55 17.87
C CYS A 137 9.38 4.54 17.39
N LEU A 138 9.68 5.85 17.40
CA LEU A 138 8.77 6.87 16.87
C LEU A 138 8.55 6.69 15.36
N ALA A 139 9.61 6.44 14.59
CA ALA A 139 9.50 6.16 13.17
C ALA A 139 8.65 4.91 12.89
N ALA A 140 8.83 3.84 13.66
CA ALA A 140 8.00 2.65 13.57
C ALA A 140 6.53 2.92 13.91
N GLY A 141 6.26 3.79 14.89
CA GLY A 141 4.90 4.25 15.21
C GLY A 141 4.25 5.00 14.05
N VAL A 142 4.95 5.97 13.45
CA VAL A 142 4.46 6.68 12.26
C VAL A 142 4.22 5.72 11.10
N TYR A 143 5.13 4.78 10.90
CA TYR A 143 5.03 3.75 9.88
C TYR A 143 3.77 2.88 10.07
N GLU A 144 3.51 2.46 11.31
CA GLU A 144 2.34 1.64 11.64
C GLU A 144 1.03 2.40 11.41
N VAL A 145 0.97 3.68 11.79
CA VAL A 145 -0.19 4.54 11.54
C VAL A 145 -0.42 4.78 10.04
N GLY A 146 0.66 4.91 9.26
CA GLY A 146 0.59 5.10 7.81
C GLY A 146 0.34 3.82 7.02
N ARG A 147 0.37 2.63 7.65
CA ARG A 147 0.28 1.37 6.92
C ARG A 147 -1.18 1.10 6.50
N PRO A 148 -1.43 0.76 5.22
CA PRO A 148 -2.73 0.29 4.76
C PRO A 148 -3.21 -0.94 5.57
N THR A 149 -4.50 -0.95 5.91
CA THR A 149 -5.14 -2.12 6.53
C THR A 149 -4.97 -3.33 5.62
N ARG A 150 -4.59 -4.48 6.20
CA ARG A 150 -4.51 -5.74 5.46
C ARG A 150 -5.90 -6.16 5.03
N LEU A 151 -6.05 -6.40 3.74
CA LEU A 151 -7.23 -7.04 3.19
C LEU A 151 -7.23 -8.50 3.63
N ASP A 152 -8.39 -9.01 4.04
CA ASP A 152 -8.54 -10.45 4.24
C ASP A 152 -8.28 -11.19 2.92
N ARG A 153 -7.82 -12.44 2.99
CA ARG A 153 -7.47 -13.20 1.78
C ARG A 153 -8.67 -13.50 0.89
N GLN A 154 -9.84 -13.68 1.49
CA GLN A 154 -11.07 -13.79 0.72
C GLN A 154 -11.40 -12.47 0.02
N GLU A 155 -11.19 -11.34 0.70
CA GLU A 155 -11.42 -10.01 0.12
C GLU A 155 -10.42 -9.70 -1.00
N ALA A 156 -9.13 -9.97 -0.80
CA ALA A 156 -8.10 -9.81 -1.82
C ALA A 156 -8.38 -10.67 -3.06
N ALA A 157 -8.74 -11.94 -2.87
CA ALA A 157 -9.12 -12.83 -3.98
C ALA A 157 -10.37 -12.34 -4.72
N GLN A 158 -11.33 -11.76 -4.01
CA GLN A 158 -12.52 -11.17 -4.61
C GLN A 158 -12.18 -9.92 -5.43
N LEU A 159 -11.34 -9.02 -4.92
CA LEU A 159 -10.88 -7.83 -5.63
C LEU A 159 -10.07 -8.19 -6.88
N ASP A 160 -9.19 -9.19 -6.78
CA ASP A 160 -8.43 -9.72 -7.92
C ASP A 160 -9.34 -10.33 -8.99
N ALA A 161 -10.36 -11.09 -8.58
CA ALA A 161 -11.34 -11.64 -9.50
C ALA A 161 -12.15 -10.54 -10.20
N GLN A 162 -12.63 -9.53 -9.46
CA GLN A 162 -13.32 -8.37 -10.01
C GLN A 162 -12.45 -7.61 -11.01
N TRP A 163 -11.16 -7.42 -10.68
CA TRP A 163 -10.21 -6.78 -11.57
C TRP A 163 -10.00 -7.56 -12.87
N ARG A 164 -9.80 -8.88 -12.79
CA ARG A 164 -9.62 -9.74 -13.98
C ARG A 164 -10.85 -9.74 -14.87
N ASP A 165 -12.04 -9.85 -14.29
CA ASP A 165 -13.31 -9.81 -15.03
C ASP A 165 -13.49 -8.45 -15.71
N PHE A 166 -13.13 -7.36 -15.03
CA PHE A 166 -13.15 -6.01 -15.61
C PHE A 166 -12.14 -5.83 -16.74
N VAL A 167 -10.90 -6.30 -16.58
CA VAL A 167 -9.86 -6.22 -17.62
C VAL A 167 -10.27 -7.00 -18.87
N ALA A 168 -10.82 -8.21 -18.70
CA ALA A 168 -11.32 -9.01 -19.83
C ALA A 168 -12.43 -8.28 -20.60
N PHE A 169 -13.34 -7.61 -19.89
CA PHE A 169 -14.34 -6.73 -20.51
C PHE A 169 -13.70 -5.51 -21.19
N ALA A 170 -12.79 -4.83 -20.51
CA ALA A 170 -12.17 -3.60 -20.97
C ALA A 170 -11.37 -3.83 -22.25
N ASP A 171 -10.59 -4.91 -22.32
CA ASP A 171 -9.80 -5.25 -23.51
C ASP A 171 -10.69 -5.65 -24.70
N ALA A 172 -11.86 -6.22 -24.44
CA ALA A 172 -12.82 -6.59 -25.48
C ALA A 172 -13.68 -5.41 -25.96
N ARG A 173 -14.00 -4.45 -25.09
CA ARG A 173 -15.04 -3.45 -25.35
C ARG A 173 -14.59 -2.00 -25.26
N LEU A 174 -13.63 -1.66 -24.43
CA LEU A 174 -13.19 -0.28 -24.23
C LEU A 174 -12.06 0.07 -25.19
N GLN A 175 -12.12 1.30 -25.70
CA GLN A 175 -11.08 1.90 -26.54
C GLN A 175 -10.50 3.10 -25.81
N ARG A 176 -9.17 3.23 -25.85
CA ARG A 176 -8.39 4.31 -25.21
C ARG A 176 -8.42 5.61 -26.02
N SER A 177 -9.58 5.95 -26.56
CA SER A 177 -9.80 7.09 -27.44
C SER A 177 -11.24 7.59 -27.32
N GLY A 178 -11.55 8.78 -27.84
CA GLY A 178 -12.93 9.26 -27.89
C GLY A 178 -13.52 9.69 -26.54
N ARG A 179 -14.85 9.67 -26.45
CA ARG A 179 -15.63 10.09 -25.27
C ARG A 179 -16.84 9.19 -25.08
N CYS A 180 -17.09 8.76 -23.85
CA CYS A 180 -18.30 8.02 -23.48
C CYS A 180 -18.82 8.49 -22.13
N HIS A 181 -20.11 8.26 -21.88
CA HIS A 181 -20.70 8.57 -20.58
C HIS A 181 -20.48 7.41 -19.60
N GLU A 182 -20.28 7.71 -18.31
CA GLU A 182 -20.08 6.69 -17.25
C GLU A 182 -21.20 5.64 -17.23
N SER A 183 -22.45 6.07 -17.35
CA SER A 183 -23.60 5.16 -17.34
C SER A 183 -23.63 4.19 -18.54
N GLU A 184 -23.06 4.56 -19.68
CA GLU A 184 -22.97 3.68 -20.84
C GLU A 184 -22.00 2.53 -20.56
N VAL A 185 -20.83 2.84 -19.99
CA VAL A 185 -19.84 1.83 -19.62
C VAL A 185 -20.41 0.89 -18.56
N VAL A 186 -21.06 1.44 -17.52
CA VAL A 186 -21.73 0.65 -16.48
C VAL A 186 -22.80 -0.27 -17.09
N ALA A 187 -23.66 0.26 -17.96
CA ALA A 187 -24.74 -0.52 -18.57
C ALA A 187 -24.20 -1.67 -19.43
N VAL A 188 -23.16 -1.42 -20.23
CA VAL A 188 -22.56 -2.45 -21.09
C VAL A 188 -21.80 -3.48 -20.24
N PHE A 189 -21.04 -3.06 -19.23
CA PHE A 189 -20.33 -3.97 -18.32
C PHE A 189 -21.30 -4.93 -17.61
N ARG A 190 -22.37 -4.38 -17.02
CA ARG A 190 -23.41 -5.16 -16.32
C ARG A 190 -24.22 -6.08 -17.24
N ARG A 191 -24.26 -5.77 -18.54
CA ARG A 191 -24.89 -6.62 -19.55
C ARG A 191 -23.99 -7.80 -19.93
N GLU A 192 -22.69 -7.58 -20.05
CA GLU A 192 -21.73 -8.59 -20.52
C GLU A 192 -21.18 -9.48 -19.42
N VAL A 193 -21.16 -9.00 -18.17
CA VAL A 193 -20.76 -9.79 -17.00
C VAL A 193 -21.97 -9.94 -16.06
N PRO A 194 -22.81 -10.99 -16.25
CA PRO A 194 -24.07 -11.15 -15.52
C PRO A 194 -23.93 -11.20 -13.99
N ARG A 195 -22.76 -11.63 -13.50
CA ARG A 195 -22.42 -11.68 -12.07
C ARG A 195 -22.52 -10.31 -11.38
N TYR A 196 -22.25 -9.22 -12.11
CA TYR A 196 -22.25 -7.85 -11.59
C TYR A 196 -23.47 -7.04 -12.03
N ARG A 197 -24.55 -7.72 -12.45
CA ARG A 197 -25.76 -7.04 -12.96
C ARG A 197 -26.43 -6.16 -11.91
N SER A 198 -26.37 -6.53 -10.62
CA SER A 198 -26.91 -5.70 -9.54
C SER A 198 -25.87 -4.67 -9.07
N PRO A 199 -26.30 -3.45 -8.69
CA PRO A 199 -25.41 -2.44 -8.11
C PRO A 199 -24.87 -2.82 -6.73
N GLU A 200 -25.52 -3.77 -6.06
CA GLU A 200 -25.06 -4.34 -4.79
C GLU A 200 -23.84 -5.26 -4.97
N ALA A 201 -23.72 -5.94 -6.12
CA ALA A 201 -22.60 -6.84 -6.39
C ALA A 201 -21.31 -6.07 -6.76
N LEU A 202 -21.44 -4.96 -7.48
CA LEU A 202 -20.34 -4.05 -7.78
C LEU A 202 -20.88 -2.62 -7.88
N SER A 203 -20.48 -1.77 -6.95
CA SER A 203 -20.92 -0.38 -6.90
C SER A 203 -20.30 0.43 -8.05
N ASP A 204 -21.02 1.47 -8.49
CA ASP A 204 -20.55 2.35 -9.57
C ASP A 204 -19.23 3.03 -9.18
N ALA A 205 -19.04 3.35 -7.89
CA ALA A 205 -17.80 3.93 -7.39
C ALA A 205 -16.59 2.99 -7.58
N VAL A 206 -16.76 1.69 -7.29
CA VAL A 206 -15.70 0.69 -7.52
C VAL A 206 -15.42 0.56 -9.01
N LEU A 207 -16.45 0.52 -9.87
CA LEU A 207 -16.23 0.46 -11.32
C LEU A 207 -15.45 1.67 -11.83
N ARG A 208 -15.70 2.87 -11.30
CA ARG A 208 -14.89 4.05 -11.64
C ARG A 208 -13.42 3.89 -11.26
N ASP A 209 -13.14 3.32 -10.10
CA ASP A 209 -11.77 3.06 -9.66
C ASP A 209 -11.09 2.03 -10.56
N LEU A 210 -11.81 0.97 -10.98
CA LEU A 210 -11.32 -0.01 -11.95
C LEU A 210 -10.99 0.65 -13.30
N ILE A 211 -11.86 1.53 -13.82
CA ILE A 211 -11.59 2.28 -15.05
C ILE A 211 -10.32 3.13 -14.91
N ARG A 212 -10.18 3.87 -13.80
CA ARG A 212 -9.00 4.73 -13.54
C ARG A 212 -7.72 3.91 -13.44
N ASN A 213 -7.77 2.72 -12.85
CA ASN A 213 -6.62 1.84 -12.74
C ASN A 213 -6.23 1.24 -14.10
N TRP A 214 -7.21 0.91 -14.96
CA TRP A 214 -6.95 0.35 -16.31
C TRP A 214 -6.46 1.39 -17.31
N HIS A 215 -6.98 2.63 -17.22
CA HIS A 215 -6.57 3.75 -18.07
C HIS A 215 -6.39 5.03 -17.26
N PRO A 216 -5.17 5.29 -16.74
CA PRO A 216 -4.89 6.46 -15.91
C PRO A 216 -5.19 7.81 -16.60
N ASP A 217 -5.12 7.86 -17.93
CA ASP A 217 -5.38 9.07 -18.73
C ASP A 217 -6.90 9.32 -18.95
N ALA A 218 -7.77 8.43 -18.48
CA ALA A 218 -9.22 8.62 -18.53
C ALA A 218 -9.64 9.67 -17.50
N SER A 219 -9.75 10.92 -17.93
CA SER A 219 -10.25 12.01 -17.08
C SER A 219 -11.77 12.11 -17.14
N ARG A 220 -12.40 12.12 -15.96
CA ARG A 220 -13.85 12.31 -15.81
C ARG A 220 -14.18 13.80 -15.74
N THR A 221 -15.16 14.22 -16.52
CA THR A 221 -15.73 15.58 -16.44
C THR A 221 -16.81 15.67 -15.36
N PRO A 222 -17.12 16.86 -14.83
CA PRO A 222 -18.20 17.04 -13.86
C PRO A 222 -19.55 16.47 -14.33
N ASN A 223 -19.80 16.50 -15.64
CA ASN A 223 -21.02 16.00 -16.27
C ASN A 223 -21.05 14.47 -16.47
N GLY A 224 -20.07 13.71 -15.93
CA GLY A 224 -20.08 12.24 -15.99
C GLY A 224 -19.51 11.62 -17.27
N TYR A 225 -18.97 12.43 -18.19
CA TYR A 225 -18.28 11.91 -19.38
C TYR A 225 -16.80 11.64 -19.10
N TYR A 226 -16.29 10.53 -19.63
CA TYR A 226 -14.86 10.24 -19.72
C TYR A 226 -14.26 10.82 -21.00
N ARG A 227 -13.06 11.38 -20.89
CA ARG A 227 -12.20 11.74 -22.02
C ARG A 227 -11.22 10.59 -22.28
N ASN A 228 -10.85 10.39 -23.55
CA ASN A 228 -9.94 9.32 -23.99
C ASN A 228 -10.46 7.91 -23.64
N LEU A 229 -11.78 7.76 -23.60
CA LEU A 229 -12.44 6.49 -23.37
C LEU A 229 -13.69 6.43 -24.24
N SER A 230 -13.84 5.37 -25.02
CA SER A 230 -15.04 5.10 -25.79
C SER A 230 -15.36 3.62 -25.78
N LEU A 231 -16.62 3.30 -26.03
CA LEU A 231 -17.04 1.92 -26.24
C LEU A 231 -16.83 1.56 -27.72
N SER A 232 -16.36 0.35 -27.96
CA SER A 232 -16.32 -0.21 -29.31
C SER A 232 -17.75 -0.43 -29.82
N PRO A 233 -18.06 -0.05 -31.06
CA PRO A 233 -19.37 -0.30 -31.64
C PRO A 233 -19.59 -1.81 -31.77
N ARG A 234 -20.75 -2.29 -31.35
CA ARG A 234 -21.19 -3.68 -31.49
C ARG A 234 -22.47 -3.72 -32.30
N VAL A 235 -22.53 -4.62 -33.28
CA VAL A 235 -23.79 -4.92 -33.96
C VAL A 235 -24.62 -5.80 -33.03
N ASN A 236 -25.81 -5.33 -32.65
CA ASN A 236 -26.77 -6.15 -31.96
C ASN A 236 -27.20 -7.31 -32.86
N ALA A 237 -26.97 -8.54 -32.42
CA ALA A 237 -27.31 -9.72 -33.20
C ALA A 237 -28.83 -9.85 -33.46
N PHE A 238 -29.66 -9.25 -32.61
CA PHE A 238 -31.12 -9.32 -32.73
C PHE A 238 -31.73 -8.18 -33.55
N THR A 239 -31.18 -6.96 -33.45
CA THR A 239 -31.74 -5.77 -34.15
C THR A 239 -30.93 -5.32 -35.36
N GLY A 240 -29.73 -5.86 -35.56
CA GLY A 240 -28.80 -5.43 -36.61
C GLY A 240 -28.25 -4.01 -36.43
N GLN A 241 -28.59 -3.31 -35.33
CA GLN A 241 -28.15 -1.94 -35.08
C GLN A 241 -26.78 -1.89 -34.40
N LEU A 242 -25.97 -0.89 -34.75
CA LEU A 242 -24.71 -0.59 -34.08
C LEU A 242 -25.00 0.09 -32.72
N GLU A 243 -24.80 -0.64 -31.64
CA GLU A 243 -24.83 -0.11 -30.27
C GLU A 243 -23.43 0.23 -29.77
N GLY A 244 -23.31 1.32 -29.01
CA GLY A 244 -22.07 1.66 -28.29
C GLY A 244 -21.03 2.43 -29.11
N GLY A 245 -21.30 2.77 -30.36
CA GLY A 245 -20.54 3.80 -31.06
C GLY A 245 -20.98 5.16 -30.52
N SER A 246 -20.23 5.73 -29.58
CA SER A 246 -20.49 7.09 -29.11
C SER A 246 -20.47 8.02 -30.32
N ALA A 247 -21.63 8.60 -30.65
CA ALA A 247 -21.88 9.45 -31.81
C ALA A 247 -21.21 10.83 -31.69
N ALA A 248 -20.00 10.89 -31.14
CA ALA A 248 -19.17 12.07 -31.00
C ALA A 248 -17.93 12.05 -31.93
N ALA A 249 -17.82 11.06 -32.82
CA ALA A 249 -16.95 11.12 -33.98
C ALA A 249 -17.80 11.52 -35.20
N ALA A 250 -18.18 12.80 -35.30
CA ALA A 250 -18.52 13.34 -36.60
C ALA A 250 -17.26 13.24 -37.48
N PRO A 251 -17.33 12.59 -38.66
CA PRO A 251 -16.21 12.60 -39.59
C PRO A 251 -16.02 14.04 -40.06
N VAL A 252 -14.87 14.63 -39.75
CA VAL A 252 -14.35 15.73 -40.56
C VAL A 252 -14.20 15.18 -41.98
N GLY A 253 -14.84 15.85 -42.94
CA GLY A 253 -15.06 15.36 -44.31
C GLY A 253 -13.79 14.96 -45.08
N PRO A 254 -13.97 14.32 -46.24
CA PRO A 254 -12.93 13.57 -46.93
C PRO A 254 -11.92 14.50 -47.59
N GLY A 255 -10.71 14.54 -47.02
CA GLY A 255 -9.51 15.00 -47.70
C GLY A 255 -8.82 13.81 -48.37
N VAL A 256 -8.91 13.77 -49.69
CA VAL A 256 -8.22 12.83 -50.59
C VAL A 256 -6.71 12.89 -50.35
N GLY A 257 -6.07 11.72 -50.17
CA GLY A 257 -4.62 11.61 -50.01
C GLY A 257 -4.17 10.15 -49.94
N THR A 258 -3.84 9.61 -51.10
CA THR A 258 -3.25 8.31 -51.44
C THR A 258 -2.06 7.89 -50.58
N GLU A 259 -2.00 6.62 -50.15
CA GLU A 259 -0.85 5.68 -50.22
C GLU A 259 -0.80 4.66 -49.06
N ALA A 260 -0.51 3.41 -49.44
CA ALA A 260 -0.15 2.27 -48.60
C ALA A 260 0.89 1.44 -49.40
N PRO A 261 1.61 0.44 -48.84
CA PRO A 261 2.17 0.28 -47.49
C PRO A 261 3.62 -0.29 -47.48
N ALA A 262 4.32 -0.30 -46.33
CA ALA A 262 5.38 -1.28 -45.93
C ALA A 262 5.76 -1.01 -44.44
N ALA A 263 5.51 -1.90 -43.46
CA ALA A 263 6.22 -3.15 -43.08
C ALA A 263 7.38 -2.95 -42.07
N GLY A 264 7.33 -3.69 -40.94
CA GLY A 264 8.41 -3.90 -39.94
C GLY A 264 8.07 -3.36 -38.54
N ALA A 265 7.38 -4.08 -37.66
CA ALA A 265 7.85 -5.15 -36.77
C ALA A 265 8.86 -4.71 -35.69
N GLU A 266 8.45 -4.90 -34.42
CA GLU A 266 9.22 -5.54 -33.31
C GLU A 266 9.26 -4.72 -32.01
N GLN A 267 8.44 -5.13 -31.02
CA GLN A 267 8.81 -5.15 -29.59
C GLN A 267 7.75 -5.90 -28.78
N ALA A 268 7.98 -7.20 -28.62
CA ALA A 268 7.36 -8.03 -27.61
C ALA A 268 8.37 -8.19 -26.46
N GLY A 269 7.93 -7.98 -25.21
CA GLY A 269 8.69 -8.40 -24.03
C GLY A 269 8.73 -7.41 -22.88
N ALA A 270 7.60 -7.16 -22.20
CA ALA A 270 7.61 -6.55 -20.86
C ALA A 270 6.33 -6.81 -20.04
N VAL A 271 5.61 -7.91 -20.29
CA VAL A 271 4.26 -8.14 -19.71
C VAL A 271 4.28 -8.79 -18.31
N GLY A 272 5.45 -9.23 -17.81
CA GLY A 272 5.52 -10.02 -16.57
C GLY A 272 5.62 -9.23 -15.26
N VAL A 273 6.22 -8.03 -15.25
CA VAL A 273 6.63 -7.35 -14.00
C VAL A 273 5.76 -6.12 -13.68
N ALA A 274 5.03 -5.60 -14.67
CA ALA A 274 4.16 -4.42 -14.48
C ALA A 274 2.91 -4.71 -13.61
N THR A 275 2.50 -5.97 -13.50
CA THR A 275 1.24 -6.37 -12.87
C THR A 275 1.29 -6.28 -11.35
N GLU A 276 2.41 -6.65 -10.71
CA GLU A 276 2.53 -6.55 -9.24
C GLU A 276 2.70 -5.09 -8.76
N VAL A 277 3.42 -4.27 -9.52
CA VAL A 277 3.65 -2.86 -9.16
C VAL A 277 2.39 -2.01 -9.30
N GLN A 278 1.49 -2.37 -10.23
CA GLN A 278 0.23 -1.64 -10.43
C GLN A 278 -0.82 -1.97 -9.38
N VAL A 279 -0.88 -3.22 -8.89
CA VAL A 279 -1.78 -3.60 -7.79
C VAL A 279 -1.39 -2.88 -6.50
N ALA A 280 -0.09 -2.77 -6.20
CA ALA A 280 0.40 -2.02 -5.04
C ALA A 280 0.06 -0.52 -5.10
N LYS A 281 0.15 0.10 -6.29
CA LYS A 281 -0.22 1.52 -6.50
C LYS A 281 -1.72 1.77 -6.36
N ALA A 282 -2.57 0.84 -6.81
CA ALA A 282 -4.01 0.95 -6.69
C ALA A 282 -4.49 0.87 -5.22
N VAL A 283 -3.82 0.06 -4.40
CA VAL A 283 -4.10 -0.04 -2.95
C VAL A 283 -3.63 1.22 -2.22
N ALA A 284 -2.44 1.74 -2.54
CA ALA A 284 -1.93 2.97 -1.92
C ALA A 284 -2.80 4.21 -2.22
N ALA A 285 -3.35 4.33 -3.42
CA ALA A 285 -4.21 5.45 -3.81
C ALA A 285 -5.57 5.47 -3.08
N ARG A 286 -6.05 4.32 -2.59
CA ARG A 286 -7.32 4.20 -1.86
C ARG A 286 -7.21 4.64 -0.40
N VAL A 287 -6.00 4.62 0.17
CA VAL A 287 -5.73 5.04 1.56
C VAL A 287 -5.56 6.56 1.68
N SER A 288 -5.08 7.25 0.64
CA SER A 288 -4.99 8.73 0.64
C SER A 288 -6.32 9.46 0.39
N SER A 289 -7.42 8.74 0.18
CA SER A 289 -8.75 9.33 -0.06
C SER A 289 -9.77 9.08 1.06
N LEU A 290 -9.31 8.58 2.21
CA LEU A 290 -10.03 8.53 3.48
C LEU A 290 -9.38 9.50 4.46
#